data_AF-A0A372K9Y7-F1
#
_entry.id   AF-A0A372K9Y7-F1
#
_cell.length_a   1.000
_cell.length_b   1.000
_cell.length_c   1.000
_cell.angle_alpha   90.00
_cell.angle_beta   90.00
_cell.angle_gamma   90.00
#
_symmetry.space_group_name_H-M   'P 1'
#
loop_
_entity.id
_entity.type
_entity.pdbx_description
1 polymer ?
#
loop_
_entity_poly.entity_id
_entity_poly.type
_entity_poly.pdbx_seq_one_letter_code
_entity_poly.pdbx_strand_id
1 'polypeptide(L)'
;MENSSPAEKRYDVSLSFAGEDRPYVELVAGHLRMRGIRVFYDAFEDVELWGKDLIERFAQIYERESELVVVFISEAYKQKAWTTHERRHALSAAIRSRREYILPVRFDATHLDGLSSSVGYIDATKTPASALAERIIRKLASLGIATAQSQENIDSSNTVTIDARSFMDDPAALYELPVSRFKNLSSFLNEIYFLIKTKVTPFRYGESWILRDESAGMVIKNSRMIYGNTWDREEPDTRPLSQAGINAGARLTVESVSHAN
;
A
#
# COMPACT_ATOMS: atom_id res chain seq x y z
N MET A 1 17.16 -36.92 12.12
CA MET A 1 16.01 -36.07 12.44
C MET A 1 16.22 -34.79 11.67
N GLU A 2 15.55 -34.65 10.52
CA GLU A 2 15.63 -33.44 9.71
C GLU A 2 15.05 -32.27 10.50
N ASN A 3 15.87 -31.24 10.65
CA ASN A 3 15.52 -29.99 11.29
C ASN A 3 14.72 -29.18 10.27
N SER A 4 13.41 -29.41 10.19
CA SER A 4 12.52 -28.65 9.31
C SER A 4 12.41 -27.23 9.82
N SER A 5 13.18 -26.30 9.24
CA SER A 5 12.94 -24.87 9.40
C SER A 5 11.45 -24.59 9.15
N PRO A 6 10.76 -23.77 9.98
CA PRO A 6 9.37 -23.42 9.70
C PRO A 6 9.32 -22.79 8.31
N ALA A 7 8.49 -23.35 7.43
CA ALA A 7 8.34 -22.85 6.07
C ALA A 7 7.98 -21.37 6.14
N GLU A 8 8.81 -20.53 5.53
CA GLU A 8 8.61 -19.08 5.53
C GLU A 8 7.26 -18.76 4.88
N LYS A 9 6.43 -17.95 5.55
CA LYS A 9 5.15 -17.53 4.99
C LYS A 9 5.38 -16.71 3.72
N ARG A 10 4.46 -16.84 2.75
CA ARG A 10 4.50 -16.10 1.48
C ARG A 10 4.26 -14.61 1.71
N TYR A 11 3.44 -14.27 2.70
CA TYR A 11 3.06 -12.91 3.02
C TYR A 11 3.32 -12.60 4.50
N ASP A 12 3.84 -11.41 4.76
CA ASP A 12 3.94 -10.88 6.11
C ASP A 12 2.56 -10.42 6.58
N VAL A 13 1.75 -9.88 5.67
CA VAL A 13 0.39 -9.41 5.99
C VAL A 13 -0.59 -9.62 4.85
N SER A 14 -1.78 -10.10 5.18
CA SER A 14 -2.93 -10.20 4.29
C SER A 14 -3.98 -9.15 4.61
N LEU A 15 -4.56 -8.53 3.59
CA LEU A 15 -5.64 -7.56 3.74
C LEU A 15 -6.98 -8.19 3.31
N SER A 16 -7.93 -8.31 4.24
CA SER A 16 -9.27 -8.85 3.99
C SER A 16 -10.31 -7.74 4.07
N PHE A 17 -10.99 -7.45 2.96
CA PHE A 17 -11.86 -6.27 2.81
C PHE A 17 -12.96 -6.50 1.77
N ALA A 18 -13.98 -5.64 1.76
CA ALA A 18 -14.99 -5.61 0.69
C ALA A 18 -14.53 -4.70 -0.44
N GLY A 19 -14.99 -4.94 -1.67
CA GLY A 19 -14.61 -4.11 -2.82
C GLY A 19 -14.92 -2.62 -2.63
N GLU A 20 -15.94 -2.29 -1.85
CA GLU A 20 -16.30 -0.91 -1.47
C GLU A 20 -15.24 -0.21 -0.62
N ASP A 21 -14.51 -0.95 0.21
CA ASP A 21 -13.47 -0.41 1.09
C ASP A 21 -12.12 -0.26 0.37
N ARG A 22 -12.04 -0.69 -0.90
CA ARG A 22 -10.83 -0.73 -1.72
C ARG A 22 -10.03 0.58 -1.71
N PRO A 23 -10.65 1.78 -1.89
CA PRO A 23 -9.87 3.02 -1.96
C PRO A 23 -8.99 3.26 -0.73
N TYR A 24 -9.44 2.87 0.46
CA TYR A 24 -8.65 3.01 1.68
C TYR A 24 -7.64 1.87 1.83
N VAL A 25 -8.04 0.62 1.55
CA VAL A 25 -7.20 -0.57 1.73
C VAL A 25 -6.03 -0.58 0.75
N GLU A 26 -6.23 -0.10 -0.46
CA GLU A 26 -5.19 0.07 -1.47
C GLU A 26 -4.09 1.03 -1.02
N LEU A 27 -4.46 2.15 -0.38
CA LEU A 27 -3.47 3.07 0.20
C LEU A 27 -2.65 2.40 1.30
N VAL A 28 -3.29 1.60 2.16
CA VAL A 28 -2.60 0.82 3.20
C VAL A 28 -1.64 -0.19 2.57
N ALA A 29 -2.10 -0.94 1.56
CA ALA A 29 -1.29 -1.92 0.83
C ALA A 29 -0.05 -1.26 0.18
N GLY A 30 -0.24 -0.11 -0.45
CA GLY A 30 0.83 0.69 -1.03
C GLY A 30 1.88 1.10 0.00
N HIS A 31 1.46 1.66 1.14
CA HIS A 31 2.38 2.04 2.23
C HIS A 31 3.18 0.87 2.78
N LEU A 32 2.54 -0.28 2.97
CA LEU A 32 3.22 -1.49 3.44
C LEU A 32 4.25 -1.98 2.43
N ARG A 33 3.88 -2.05 1.15
CA ARG A 33 4.78 -2.50 0.07
C ARG A 33 5.98 -1.55 -0.10
N MET A 34 5.79 -0.24 0.06
CA MET A 34 6.87 0.75 0.04
C MET A 34 7.91 0.51 1.15
N ARG A 35 7.52 -0.11 2.27
CA ARG A 35 8.42 -0.46 3.38
C ARG A 35 8.96 -1.88 3.28
N GLY A 36 8.82 -2.51 2.10
CA GLY A 36 9.35 -3.84 1.82
C GLY A 36 8.55 -4.98 2.43
N ILE A 37 7.33 -4.72 2.92
CA ILE A 37 6.44 -5.75 3.46
C ILE A 37 5.83 -6.56 2.31
N ARG A 38 5.82 -7.90 2.43
CA ARG A 38 5.12 -8.82 1.53
C ARG A 38 3.64 -8.82 1.86
N VAL A 39 2.86 -8.09 1.06
CA VAL A 39 1.42 -7.88 1.28
C VAL A 39 0.62 -8.73 0.30
N PHE A 40 -0.35 -9.50 0.82
CA PHE A 40 -1.42 -10.02 -0.03
C PHE A 40 -2.55 -8.99 -0.15
N TYR A 41 -2.79 -8.56 -1.38
CA TYR A 41 -3.88 -7.70 -1.82
C TYR A 41 -4.35 -8.21 -3.17
N ASP A 42 -5.65 -8.44 -3.33
CA ASP A 42 -6.23 -9.19 -4.46
C ASP A 42 -5.86 -8.61 -5.84
N ALA A 43 -5.78 -7.28 -5.97
CA ALA A 43 -5.42 -6.64 -7.23
C ALA A 43 -3.92 -6.76 -7.57
N PHE A 44 -3.05 -7.17 -6.63
CA PHE A 44 -1.66 -7.52 -6.95
C PHE A 44 -1.51 -8.94 -7.49
N GLU A 45 -2.55 -9.77 -7.37
CA GLU A 45 -2.52 -11.22 -7.65
C GLU A 45 -3.61 -11.61 -8.66
N ASP A 46 -4.06 -10.67 -9.51
CA ASP A 46 -5.20 -10.85 -10.42
C ASP A 46 -5.04 -12.03 -11.38
N VAL A 47 -3.83 -12.22 -11.93
CA VAL A 47 -3.49 -13.36 -12.79
C VAL A 47 -3.48 -14.68 -12.01
N GLU A 48 -2.99 -14.69 -10.76
CA GLU A 48 -2.95 -15.92 -9.94
C GLU A 48 -4.33 -16.34 -9.45
N LEU A 49 -5.20 -15.36 -9.16
CA LEU A 49 -6.55 -15.59 -8.68
C LEU A 49 -7.52 -15.97 -9.81
N TRP A 50 -7.18 -15.69 -11.07
CA TRP A 50 -8.04 -15.98 -12.20
C TRP A 50 -8.35 -17.47 -12.34
N GLY A 51 -9.64 -17.82 -12.26
CA GLY A 51 -10.12 -19.20 -12.39
C GLY A 51 -10.01 -20.05 -11.12
N LYS A 52 -9.58 -19.45 -10.00
CA LYS A 52 -9.54 -20.12 -8.69
C LYS A 52 -10.86 -19.98 -7.95
N ASP A 53 -11.14 -20.96 -7.08
CA ASP A 53 -12.12 -20.78 -6.02
C ASP A 53 -11.55 -19.78 -5.00
N LEU A 54 -12.08 -18.55 -5.02
CA LEU A 54 -11.61 -17.47 -4.15
C LEU A 54 -11.89 -17.74 -2.67
N ILE A 55 -12.92 -18.53 -2.34
CA ILE A 55 -13.25 -18.86 -0.95
C ILE A 55 -12.15 -19.76 -0.39
N GLU A 56 -11.84 -20.84 -1.11
CA GLU A 56 -10.80 -21.78 -0.68
C GLU A 56 -9.42 -21.11 -0.69
N ARG A 57 -9.10 -20.37 -1.76
CA ARG A 57 -7.80 -19.70 -1.89
C ARG A 57 -7.56 -18.68 -0.79
N PHE A 58 -8.54 -17.82 -0.48
CA PHE A 58 -8.38 -16.84 0.59
C PHE A 58 -8.26 -17.52 1.96
N ALA A 59 -9.00 -18.60 2.22
CA ALA A 59 -8.86 -19.36 3.45
C ALA A 59 -7.43 -19.93 3.62
N GLN A 60 -6.86 -20.50 2.55
CA GLN A 60 -5.48 -20.99 2.54
C GLN A 60 -4.48 -19.85 2.81
N ILE A 61 -4.67 -18.69 2.17
CA ILE A 61 -3.78 -17.56 2.34
C ILE A 61 -3.79 -17.06 3.79
N TYR A 62 -4.98 -16.90 4.37
CA TYR A 62 -5.13 -16.40 5.73
C TYR A 62 -4.66 -17.39 6.80
N GLU A 63 -4.88 -18.69 6.60
CA GLU A 63 -4.48 -19.72 7.57
C GLU A 63 -2.99 -20.09 7.45
N ARG A 64 -2.46 -20.20 6.23
CA ARG A 64 -1.22 -20.91 5.95
C ARG A 64 -0.14 -20.09 5.28
N GLU A 65 -0.47 -19.00 4.61
CA GLU A 65 0.51 -18.24 3.82
C GLU A 65 0.78 -16.83 4.34
N SER A 66 0.05 -16.39 5.36
CA SER A 66 0.21 -15.07 5.98
C SER A 66 0.68 -15.16 7.42
N GLU A 67 1.54 -14.23 7.84
CA GLU A 67 1.87 -14.07 9.27
C GLU A 67 0.75 -13.32 10.01
N LEU A 68 0.27 -12.21 9.45
CA LEU A 68 -0.85 -11.42 9.97
C LEU A 68 -2.00 -11.30 8.98
N VAL A 69 -3.22 -11.17 9.50
CA VAL A 69 -4.40 -10.86 8.70
C VAL A 69 -5.07 -9.61 9.26
N VAL A 70 -5.14 -8.56 8.45
CA VAL A 70 -5.88 -7.34 8.77
C VAL A 70 -7.29 -7.49 8.19
N VAL A 71 -8.30 -7.43 9.05
CA VAL A 71 -9.69 -7.57 8.64
C VAL A 71 -10.34 -6.18 8.69
N PHE A 72 -10.70 -5.68 7.52
CA PHE A 72 -11.41 -4.43 7.33
C PHE A 72 -12.91 -4.68 7.41
N ILE A 73 -13.51 -4.25 8.51
CA ILE A 73 -14.89 -4.51 8.88
C ILE A 73 -15.72 -3.31 8.46
N SER A 74 -16.70 -3.59 7.61
CA SER A 74 -17.76 -2.68 7.19
C SER A 74 -19.06 -3.48 7.03
N GLU A 75 -20.19 -2.80 6.90
CA GLU A 75 -21.45 -3.44 6.54
C GLU A 75 -21.35 -4.17 5.20
N ALA A 76 -20.65 -3.60 4.21
CA ALA A 76 -20.39 -4.24 2.92
C ALA A 76 -19.57 -5.53 3.07
N TYR A 77 -18.55 -5.52 3.95
CA TYR A 77 -17.78 -6.73 4.27
C TYR A 77 -18.65 -7.81 4.88
N LYS A 78 -19.51 -7.45 5.83
CA LYS A 78 -20.47 -8.40 6.41
C LYS A 78 -21.38 -8.98 5.34
N GLN A 79 -21.93 -8.15 4.46
CA GLN A 79 -22.90 -8.60 3.46
C GLN A 79 -22.32 -9.44 2.31
N LYS A 80 -21.04 -9.25 1.94
CA LYS A 80 -20.43 -9.91 0.77
C LYS A 80 -19.40 -10.97 1.11
N ALA A 81 -18.55 -10.69 2.08
CA ALA A 81 -17.49 -11.60 2.48
C ALA A 81 -17.94 -12.55 3.60
N TRP A 82 -18.90 -12.12 4.44
CA TRP A 82 -19.28 -12.83 5.66
C TRP A 82 -20.60 -13.62 5.60
N THR A 83 -21.50 -13.34 4.65
CA THR A 83 -22.87 -13.89 4.63
C THR A 83 -22.98 -15.33 4.13
N THR A 84 -22.20 -15.75 3.14
CA THR A 84 -22.32 -17.11 2.60
C THR A 84 -21.87 -18.10 3.65
N HIS A 85 -22.75 -19.03 4.07
CA HIS A 85 -22.45 -19.96 5.17
C HIS A 85 -21.11 -20.69 4.97
N GLU A 86 -20.81 -21.19 3.77
CA GLU A 86 -19.55 -21.87 3.45
C GLU A 86 -18.33 -20.94 3.60
N ARG A 87 -18.41 -19.73 3.02
CA ARG A 87 -17.37 -18.70 3.13
C ARG A 87 -17.16 -18.27 4.58
N ARG A 88 -18.24 -18.11 5.34
CA ARG A 88 -18.23 -17.81 6.77
C ARG A 88 -17.55 -18.91 7.55
N HIS A 89 -17.85 -20.18 7.29
CA HIS A 89 -17.25 -21.30 8.00
C HIS A 89 -15.73 -21.41 7.73
N ALA A 90 -15.31 -21.32 6.47
CA ALA A 90 -13.89 -21.38 6.09
C ALA A 90 -13.10 -20.19 6.64
N LEU A 91 -13.61 -18.97 6.45
CA LEU A 91 -12.96 -17.75 6.91
C LEU A 91 -12.96 -17.65 8.44
N SER A 92 -14.07 -18.00 9.10
CA SER A 92 -14.16 -18.01 10.57
C SER A 92 -13.28 -19.07 11.21
N ALA A 93 -13.08 -20.23 10.56
CA ALA A 93 -12.19 -21.27 11.07
C ALA A 93 -10.72 -20.81 11.00
N ALA A 94 -10.30 -20.27 9.85
CA ALA A 94 -8.98 -19.67 9.68
C ALA A 94 -8.76 -18.49 10.65
N ILE A 95 -9.80 -17.68 10.87
CA ILE A 95 -9.76 -16.55 11.79
C ILE A 95 -9.68 -17.01 13.26
N ARG A 96 -10.49 -18.01 13.65
CA ARG A 96 -10.50 -18.52 15.03
C ARG A 96 -9.22 -19.25 15.40
N SER A 97 -8.58 -19.95 14.46
CA SER A 97 -7.35 -20.70 14.74
C SER A 97 -6.16 -19.77 15.05
N ARG A 98 -6.23 -18.48 14.68
CA ARG A 98 -5.15 -17.50 14.80
C ARG A 98 -5.56 -16.19 15.49
N ARG A 99 -6.30 -16.27 16.61
CA ARG A 99 -6.84 -15.07 17.32
C ARG A 99 -5.82 -13.97 17.63
N GLU A 100 -4.55 -14.30 17.88
CA GLU A 100 -3.52 -13.30 18.19
C GLU A 100 -2.97 -12.58 16.94
N TYR A 101 -3.23 -13.13 15.75
CA TYR A 101 -2.69 -12.68 14.46
C TYR A 101 -3.70 -11.97 13.57
N ILE A 102 -4.86 -11.61 14.13
CA ILE A 102 -5.91 -10.86 13.44
C ILE A 102 -5.95 -9.45 13.99
N LEU A 103 -5.91 -8.49 13.07
CA LEU A 103 -5.94 -7.06 13.37
C LEU A 103 -7.24 -6.45 12.82
N PRO A 104 -8.27 -6.27 13.66
CA PRO A 104 -9.51 -5.66 13.22
C PRO A 104 -9.34 -4.16 12.95
N VAL A 105 -9.85 -3.73 11.81
CA VAL A 105 -9.95 -2.33 11.40
C VAL A 105 -11.40 -2.06 11.04
N ARG A 106 -12.06 -1.08 11.66
CA ARG A 106 -13.50 -0.82 11.47
C ARG A 106 -13.75 0.47 10.70
N PHE A 107 -14.61 0.40 9.69
CA PHE A 107 -15.16 1.57 8.99
C PHE A 107 -16.47 2.07 9.60
N ASP A 108 -17.16 1.22 10.36
CA ASP A 108 -18.45 1.52 10.99
C ASP A 108 -18.63 0.70 12.28
N ALA A 109 -19.85 0.72 12.84
CA ALA A 109 -20.21 -0.03 14.03
C ALA A 109 -20.54 -1.52 13.73
N THR A 110 -20.24 -2.03 12.54
CA THR A 110 -20.65 -3.38 12.15
C THR A 110 -19.95 -4.44 13.01
N HIS A 111 -20.78 -5.38 13.48
CA HIS A 111 -20.34 -6.54 14.25
C HIS A 111 -20.24 -7.78 13.36
N LEU A 112 -19.07 -8.44 13.42
CA LEU A 112 -18.84 -9.74 12.81
C LEU A 112 -19.01 -10.85 13.86
N ASP A 113 -19.84 -11.82 13.53
CA ASP A 113 -20.05 -13.00 14.37
C ASP A 113 -18.72 -13.75 14.54
N GLY A 114 -18.36 -14.21 15.74
CA GLY A 114 -17.13 -14.98 15.95
C GLY A 114 -15.85 -14.16 16.21
N LEU A 115 -15.88 -12.84 16.02
CA LEU A 115 -14.88 -11.92 16.56
C LEU A 115 -15.37 -11.39 17.91
N SER A 116 -14.65 -11.67 19.00
CA SER A 116 -15.06 -11.23 20.34
C SER A 116 -15.07 -9.70 20.42
N SER A 117 -16.08 -9.14 21.10
CA SER A 117 -16.19 -7.71 21.39
C SER A 117 -15.03 -7.17 22.25
N SER A 118 -14.29 -8.06 22.92
CA SER A 118 -13.11 -7.71 23.72
C SER A 118 -11.83 -7.58 22.91
N VAL A 119 -11.84 -7.89 21.60
CA VAL A 119 -10.68 -7.71 20.72
C VAL A 119 -10.53 -6.22 20.38
N GLY A 120 -9.35 -5.66 20.66
CA GLY A 120 -9.02 -4.30 20.28
C GLY A 120 -9.06 -4.09 18.77
N TYR A 121 -9.55 -2.93 18.32
CA TYR A 121 -9.66 -2.58 16.91
C TYR A 121 -9.09 -1.18 16.63
N ILE A 122 -8.77 -0.91 15.37
CA ILE A 122 -8.46 0.44 14.89
C ILE A 122 -9.67 1.00 14.15
N ASP A 123 -10.03 2.24 14.43
CA ASP A 123 -11.07 2.98 13.72
C ASP A 123 -10.49 3.60 12.43
N ALA A 124 -10.90 3.09 11.27
CA ALA A 124 -10.43 3.54 9.95
C ALA A 124 -10.92 4.97 9.63
N THR A 125 -12.07 5.39 10.18
CA THR A 125 -12.61 6.73 9.92
C THR A 125 -11.77 7.84 10.55
N LYS A 126 -10.96 7.49 11.55
CA LYS A 126 -10.07 8.40 12.29
C LYS A 126 -8.59 8.15 12.02
N THR A 127 -8.26 7.13 11.26
CA THR A 127 -6.87 6.70 11.06
C THR A 127 -6.51 6.87 9.59
N PRO A 128 -5.53 7.73 9.25
CA PRO A 128 -5.00 7.76 7.90
C PRO A 128 -4.37 6.42 7.51
N ALA A 129 -4.48 6.02 6.24
CA ALA A 129 -3.92 4.76 5.74
C ALA A 129 -2.42 4.58 6.06
N SER A 130 -1.62 5.66 5.96
CA SER A 130 -0.20 5.67 6.33
C SER A 130 0.03 5.33 7.81
N ALA A 131 -0.79 5.90 8.70
CA ALA A 131 -0.70 5.67 10.12
C ALA A 131 -1.12 4.23 10.48
N LEU A 132 -2.09 3.66 9.76
CA LEU A 132 -2.45 2.25 9.90
C LEU A 132 -1.31 1.33 9.43
N ALA A 133 -0.71 1.59 8.26
CA ALA A 133 0.42 0.83 7.75
C ALA A 133 1.60 0.83 8.74
N GLU A 134 1.94 1.98 9.31
CA GLU A 134 3.00 2.09 10.32
C GLU A 134 2.66 1.31 11.61
N ARG A 135 1.38 1.25 12.01
CA ARG A 135 0.95 0.40 13.14
C ARG A 135 1.10 -1.09 12.81
N ILE A 136 0.77 -1.51 11.59
CA ILE A 136 0.94 -2.89 11.12
C ILE A 136 2.42 -3.27 11.10
N ILE A 137 3.30 -2.40 10.58
CA ILE A 137 4.75 -2.61 10.56
C ILE A 137 5.29 -2.78 11.98
N ARG A 138 4.89 -1.92 12.92
CA ARG A 138 5.28 -2.07 14.33
C ARG A 138 4.78 -3.39 14.93
N LYS A 139 3.59 -3.85 14.55
CA LYS A 139 3.06 -5.14 15.00
C LYS A 139 3.87 -6.31 14.43
N LEU A 140 4.24 -6.27 13.16
CA LEU A 140 5.12 -7.26 12.54
C LEU A 140 6.49 -7.31 13.24
N ALA A 141 7.09 -6.14 13.47
CA ALA A 141 8.37 -6.03 14.16
C ALA A 141 8.31 -6.58 15.61
N SER A 142 7.22 -6.30 16.34
CA SER A 142 7.04 -6.84 17.70
C SER A 142 6.94 -8.36 17.76
N LEU A 143 6.61 -9.00 16.63
CA LEU A 143 6.52 -10.46 16.49
C LEU A 143 7.82 -11.07 15.96
N GLY A 144 8.88 -10.27 15.76
CA GLY A 144 10.16 -10.75 15.23
C GLY A 144 10.11 -11.11 13.75
N ILE A 145 9.06 -10.72 13.01
CA ILE A 145 8.96 -10.94 11.57
C ILE A 145 9.88 -9.91 10.92
N ALA A 146 11.02 -10.37 10.41
CA ALA A 146 12.04 -9.53 9.79
C ALA A 146 11.43 -8.81 8.59
N THR A 147 11.21 -7.50 8.73
CA THR A 147 10.87 -6.63 7.63
C THR A 147 12.16 -6.28 6.89
N ALA A 148 12.12 -6.12 5.57
CA ALA A 148 13.30 -5.94 4.71
C ALA A 148 14.09 -4.63 4.96
N GLN A 149 13.90 -3.96 6.09
CA GLN A 149 14.62 -2.75 6.46
C GLN A 149 15.41 -2.98 7.75
N SER A 150 16.52 -3.70 7.61
CA SER A 150 17.68 -3.55 8.49
C SER A 150 18.80 -2.96 7.61
N GLN A 151 19.30 -1.79 8.00
CA GLN A 151 20.33 -0.96 7.34
C GLN A 151 19.91 -0.15 6.11
N GLU A 152 19.57 1.13 6.31
CA GLU A 152 19.98 2.19 5.38
C GLU A 152 20.67 3.30 6.18
N ASN A 153 22.00 3.32 6.13
CA ASN A 153 22.76 4.54 6.41
C ASN A 153 22.42 5.53 5.30
N ILE A 154 21.82 6.67 5.65
CA ILE A 154 21.51 7.74 4.70
C ILE A 154 22.83 8.34 4.23
N ASP A 155 23.30 7.92 3.06
CA ASP A 155 24.35 8.62 2.33
C ASP A 155 23.71 9.84 1.65
N SER A 156 24.00 11.03 2.18
CA SER A 156 23.51 12.31 1.66
C SER A 156 23.92 12.58 0.21
N SER A 157 24.85 11.80 -0.37
CA SER A 157 25.22 11.91 -1.78
C SER A 157 24.26 11.18 -2.74
N ASN A 158 23.31 10.40 -2.23
CA ASN A 158 22.39 9.57 -3.02
C ASN A 158 20.91 9.95 -2.86
N THR A 159 20.61 11.23 -2.66
CA THR A 159 19.23 11.73 -2.49
C THR A 159 18.73 12.45 -3.74
N VAL A 160 17.41 12.54 -3.88
CA VAL A 160 16.72 13.45 -4.80
C VAL A 160 15.96 14.48 -3.98
N THR A 161 16.02 15.74 -4.40
CA THR A 161 15.32 16.85 -3.73
C THR A 161 13.97 17.09 -4.40
N ILE A 162 12.92 17.20 -3.60
CA ILE A 162 11.56 17.51 -4.05
C ILE A 162 11.15 18.85 -3.47
N ASP A 163 11.00 19.83 -4.34
CA ASP A 163 10.53 21.16 -3.99
C ASP A 163 9.03 21.27 -4.23
N ALA A 164 8.26 21.16 -3.15
CA ALA A 164 6.80 21.28 -3.17
C ALA A 164 6.31 22.58 -2.52
N ARG A 165 7.22 23.51 -2.19
CA ARG A 165 6.90 24.71 -1.38
C ARG A 165 5.83 25.57 -2.03
N SER A 166 6.00 25.87 -3.31
CA SER A 166 5.04 26.65 -4.10
C SER A 166 3.72 25.91 -4.32
N PHE A 167 3.76 24.57 -4.40
CA PHE A 167 2.57 23.76 -4.66
C PHE A 167 1.69 23.61 -3.41
N MET A 168 2.33 23.50 -2.23
CA MET A 168 1.67 23.27 -0.96
C MET A 168 1.30 24.56 -0.22
N ASP A 169 1.78 25.71 -0.69
CA ASP A 169 1.77 26.99 0.05
C ASP A 169 2.45 26.87 1.42
N ASP A 170 3.52 26.06 1.50
CA ASP A 170 4.22 25.74 2.75
C ASP A 170 5.75 25.86 2.55
N PRO A 171 6.45 26.81 3.20
CA PRO A 171 7.89 26.97 3.07
C PRO A 171 8.68 25.76 3.60
N ALA A 172 8.08 24.91 4.44
CA ALA A 172 8.69 23.69 4.96
C ALA A 172 8.54 22.48 4.02
N ALA A 173 7.79 22.59 2.92
CA ALA A 173 7.56 21.49 1.97
C ALA A 173 8.73 21.30 0.99
N LEU A 174 9.93 21.11 1.53
CA LEU A 174 11.16 20.74 0.82
C LEU A 174 11.65 19.41 1.37
N TYR A 175 11.73 18.39 0.51
CA TYR A 175 11.98 17.01 0.94
C TYR A 175 13.21 16.43 0.26
N GLU A 176 14.09 15.80 1.04
CA GLU A 176 15.22 15.02 0.52
C GLU A 176 14.93 13.53 0.70
N LEU A 177 14.92 12.80 -0.42
CA LEU A 177 14.54 11.39 -0.44
C LEU A 177 15.70 10.53 -0.97
N PRO A 178 16.17 9.50 -0.25
CA PRO A 178 17.19 8.59 -0.77
C PRO A 178 16.69 7.86 -2.01
N VAL A 179 17.44 7.92 -3.11
CA VAL A 179 17.06 7.26 -4.37
C VAL A 179 16.99 5.73 -4.18
N SER A 180 17.84 5.17 -3.33
CA SER A 180 17.88 3.73 -3.02
C SER A 180 16.58 3.18 -2.44
N ARG A 181 15.77 4.04 -1.78
CA ARG A 181 14.49 3.65 -1.17
C ARG A 181 13.47 3.21 -2.21
N PHE A 182 13.60 3.66 -3.45
CA PHE A 182 12.58 3.46 -4.48
C PHE A 182 13.00 2.38 -5.47
N LYS A 183 12.22 1.30 -5.52
CA LYS A 183 12.45 0.20 -6.46
C LYS A 183 12.21 0.62 -7.91
N ASN A 184 11.26 1.54 -8.13
CA ASN A 184 10.83 2.01 -9.46
C ASN A 184 10.09 3.35 -9.39
N LEU A 185 9.82 3.93 -10.56
CA LEU A 185 9.13 5.22 -10.68
C LEU A 185 7.78 5.25 -9.96
N SER A 186 7.00 4.17 -9.99
CA SER A 186 5.71 4.12 -9.28
C SER A 186 5.87 4.29 -7.77
N SER A 187 6.81 3.55 -7.16
CA SER A 187 7.09 3.69 -5.72
C SER A 187 7.54 5.10 -5.35
N PHE A 188 8.30 5.75 -6.23
CA PHE A 188 8.73 7.13 -6.03
C PHE A 188 7.57 8.12 -6.13
N LEU A 189 6.78 8.07 -7.21
CA LEU A 189 5.63 8.94 -7.41
C LEU A 189 4.57 8.79 -6.32
N ASN A 190 4.40 7.58 -5.79
CA ASN A 190 3.52 7.33 -4.65
C ASN A 190 3.98 8.06 -3.38
N GLU A 191 5.29 8.04 -3.08
CA GLU A 191 5.82 8.80 -1.95
C GLU A 191 5.53 10.30 -2.13
N ILE A 192 5.77 10.85 -3.33
CA ILE A 192 5.50 12.26 -3.60
C ILE A 192 4.01 12.58 -3.44
N TYR A 193 3.14 11.73 -3.99
CA TYR A 193 1.70 11.85 -3.79
C TYR A 193 1.35 11.96 -2.30
N PHE A 194 1.92 11.13 -1.42
CA PHE A 194 1.63 11.20 0.01
C PHE A 194 2.11 12.47 0.68
N LEU A 195 3.22 13.05 0.22
CA LEU A 195 3.71 14.34 0.69
C LEU A 195 2.74 15.48 0.35
N ILE A 196 2.09 15.41 -0.81
CA ILE A 196 1.21 16.48 -1.32
C ILE A 196 -0.29 16.16 -1.30
N LYS A 197 -0.69 15.02 -0.71
CA LYS A 197 -2.04 14.43 -0.80
C LYS A 197 -3.18 15.36 -0.37
N THR A 198 -2.90 16.41 0.40
CA THR A 198 -3.92 17.38 0.83
C THR A 198 -4.34 18.34 -0.29
N LYS A 199 -3.57 18.41 -1.38
CA LYS A 199 -3.76 19.34 -2.50
C LYS A 199 -3.98 18.64 -3.84
N VAL A 200 -3.88 17.31 -3.90
CA VAL A 200 -4.00 16.53 -5.14
C VAL A 200 -5.06 15.45 -5.05
N THR A 201 -5.63 15.10 -6.20
CA THR A 201 -6.46 13.91 -6.33
C THR A 201 -5.58 12.65 -6.31
N PRO A 202 -6.03 11.56 -5.65
CA PRO A 202 -5.29 10.31 -5.58
C PRO A 202 -4.89 9.79 -6.96
N PHE A 203 -3.59 9.44 -7.10
CA PHE A 203 -3.03 8.73 -8.25
C PHE A 203 -3.22 9.40 -9.63
N ARG A 204 -3.49 10.71 -9.65
CA ARG A 204 -3.65 11.53 -10.87
C ARG A 204 -2.36 12.26 -11.27
N TYR A 205 -1.20 11.62 -11.11
CA TYR A 205 0.06 12.12 -11.67
C TYR A 205 -0.05 12.22 -13.20
N GLY A 206 0.34 13.37 -13.75
CA GLY A 206 0.18 13.71 -15.17
C GLY A 206 -1.13 14.44 -15.52
N GLU A 207 -2.12 14.48 -14.63
CA GLU A 207 -3.40 15.17 -14.84
C GLU A 207 -3.68 16.26 -13.81
N SER A 208 -3.34 16.03 -12.54
CA SER A 208 -3.53 17.02 -11.47
C SER A 208 -2.21 17.66 -11.04
N TRP A 209 -1.13 16.90 -11.07
CA TRP A 209 0.22 17.36 -10.73
C TRP A 209 1.27 16.62 -11.55
N ILE A 210 2.42 17.25 -11.72
CA ILE A 210 3.60 16.70 -12.41
C ILE A 210 4.87 17.05 -11.63
N LEU A 211 5.95 16.30 -11.91
CA LEU A 211 7.30 16.64 -11.50
C LEU A 211 8.06 17.17 -12.70
N ARG A 212 8.72 18.31 -12.52
CA ARG A 212 9.64 18.88 -13.50
C ARG A 212 11.06 18.87 -12.93
N ASP A 213 12.00 18.40 -13.73
CA ASP A 213 13.42 18.52 -13.42
C ASP A 213 13.84 19.99 -13.58
N GLU A 214 14.37 20.61 -12.53
CA GLU A 214 14.79 22.02 -12.56
C GLU A 214 15.95 22.27 -13.54
N SER A 215 16.85 21.30 -13.71
CA SER A 215 18.05 21.45 -14.54
C SER A 215 17.74 21.27 -16.03
N ALA A 216 16.94 20.26 -16.37
CA ALA A 216 16.58 19.95 -17.75
C ALA A 216 15.31 20.68 -18.22
N GLY A 217 14.51 21.23 -17.29
CA GLY A 217 13.18 21.79 -17.57
C GLY A 217 12.16 20.75 -18.05
N MET A 218 12.51 19.47 -18.04
CA MET A 218 11.72 18.37 -18.59
C MET A 218 10.76 17.81 -17.55
N VAL A 219 9.56 17.45 -17.99
CA VAL A 219 8.58 16.75 -17.15
C VAL A 219 8.95 15.28 -17.05
N ILE A 220 9.00 14.75 -15.83
CA ILE A 220 9.18 13.32 -15.60
C ILE A 220 7.91 12.60 -16.05
N LYS A 221 7.99 11.85 -17.16
CA LYS A 221 6.84 11.13 -17.69
C LYS A 221 6.75 9.73 -17.10
N ASN A 222 5.59 9.34 -16.61
CA ASN A 222 5.28 7.93 -16.32
C ASN A 222 4.80 7.20 -17.59
N SER A 223 4.66 5.87 -17.51
CA SER A 223 4.13 5.03 -18.59
C SER A 223 2.82 5.58 -19.18
N ARG A 224 1.89 6.04 -18.33
CA ARG A 224 0.61 6.61 -18.77
C ARG A 224 0.80 7.80 -19.73
N MET A 225 1.66 8.74 -19.37
CA MET A 225 1.95 9.93 -20.19
C MET A 225 2.73 9.61 -21.47
N ILE A 226 3.40 8.46 -21.54
CA ILE A 226 4.15 8.01 -22.72
C ILE A 226 3.24 7.26 -23.70
N TYR A 227 2.42 6.35 -23.19
CA TYR A 227 1.66 5.40 -24.02
C TYR A 227 0.18 5.76 -24.22
N GLY A 228 -0.35 6.75 -23.48
CA GLY A 228 -1.69 7.30 -23.71
C GLY A 228 -2.85 6.42 -23.23
N ASN A 229 -2.62 5.54 -22.24
CA ASN A 229 -3.66 4.65 -21.71
C ASN A 229 -4.75 5.40 -20.93
N THR A 230 -5.98 4.86 -20.93
CA THR A 230 -7.15 5.48 -20.30
C THR A 230 -7.01 5.54 -18.76
N TRP A 231 -7.71 6.50 -18.15
CA TRP A 231 -7.71 6.76 -16.70
C TRP A 231 -8.33 5.64 -15.86
N ASP A 232 -8.78 4.57 -16.51
CA ASP A 232 -9.61 3.50 -15.94
C ASP A 232 -8.74 2.36 -15.39
N ARG A 233 -7.42 2.38 -15.65
CA ARG A 233 -6.44 1.44 -15.11
C ARG A 233 -5.18 2.13 -14.63
N GLU A 234 -4.76 1.79 -13.41
CA GLU A 234 -3.41 2.09 -12.93
C GLU A 234 -2.45 1.04 -13.49
N GLU A 235 -1.66 1.45 -14.48
CA GLU A 235 -0.50 0.67 -14.90
C GLU A 235 0.73 1.16 -14.14
N PRO A 236 1.29 0.35 -13.21
CA PRO A 236 2.50 0.73 -12.51
C PRO A 236 3.67 0.82 -13.49
N ASP A 237 4.32 1.98 -13.50
CA ASP A 237 5.61 2.18 -14.15
C ASP A 237 6.72 1.53 -13.31
N THR A 238 7.20 0.39 -13.78
CA THR A 238 8.24 -0.42 -13.13
C THR A 238 9.66 -0.01 -13.50
N ARG A 239 9.84 1.03 -14.33
CA ARG A 239 11.17 1.51 -14.71
C ARG A 239 11.94 2.00 -13.48
N PRO A 240 13.26 1.73 -13.39
CA PRO A 240 14.14 2.38 -12.43
C PRO A 240 14.10 3.91 -12.58
N LEU A 241 14.37 4.64 -11.49
CA LEU A 241 14.33 6.09 -11.46
C LEU A 241 15.26 6.71 -12.52
N SER A 242 16.47 6.16 -12.68
CA SER A 242 17.44 6.63 -13.68
C SER A 242 16.91 6.51 -15.11
N GLN A 243 16.19 5.44 -15.43
CA GLN A 243 15.55 5.26 -16.74
C GLN A 243 14.35 6.19 -16.93
N ALA A 244 13.71 6.63 -15.85
CA ALA A 244 12.68 7.66 -15.87
C ALA A 244 13.25 9.10 -15.92
N GLY A 245 14.58 9.24 -15.91
CA GLY A 245 15.28 10.53 -15.93
C GLY A 245 15.55 11.15 -14.56
N ILE A 246 15.34 10.40 -13.47
CA ILE A 246 15.60 10.86 -12.09
C ILE A 246 16.90 10.22 -11.60
N ASN A 247 17.92 11.04 -11.38
CA ASN A 247 19.22 10.62 -10.87
C ASN A 247 19.46 11.17 -9.45
N ALA A 248 20.42 10.58 -8.73
CA ALA A 248 20.90 11.16 -7.48
C ALA A 248 21.41 12.58 -7.70
N GLY A 249 21.11 13.48 -6.75
CA GLY A 249 21.37 14.91 -6.83
C GLY A 249 20.36 15.69 -7.67
N ALA A 250 19.39 15.03 -8.34
CA ALA A 250 18.36 15.74 -9.08
C ALA A 250 17.47 16.57 -8.14
N ARG A 251 16.99 17.70 -8.67
CA ARG A 251 16.04 18.57 -7.98
C ARG A 251 14.78 18.69 -8.83
N LEU A 252 13.67 18.27 -8.26
CA LEU A 252 12.38 18.21 -8.94
C LEU A 252 11.39 19.16 -8.28
N THR A 253 10.68 19.94 -9.08
CA THR A 253 9.57 20.80 -8.62
C THR A 253 8.23 20.11 -8.81
N VAL A 254 7.35 20.24 -7.82
CA VAL A 254 5.94 19.83 -7.95
C VAL A 254 5.15 20.98 -8.58
N GLU A 255 4.48 20.71 -9.69
CA GLU A 255 3.66 21.70 -10.41
C GLU A 255 2.23 21.18 -10.62
N SER A 256 1.25 22.10 -10.62
CA SER A 256 -0.12 21.77 -11.02
C SER A 256 -0.23 21.70 -12.53
N VAL A 257 -1.02 20.75 -13.03
CA VAL A 257 -1.34 20.70 -14.46
C VAL A 257 -2.54 21.62 -14.69
N SER A 258 -2.27 22.81 -15.21
CA SER A 258 -3.32 23.74 -15.63
C SER A 258 -3.97 23.19 -16.89
N HIS A 259 -5.25 22.83 -16.83
CA HIS A 259 -6.03 22.65 -18.06
C HIS A 259 -6.14 24.03 -18.70
N ALA A 260 -5.45 24.25 -19.81
CA ALA A 260 -5.89 25.28 -20.75
C ALA A 260 -7.27 24.81 -21.24
N ASN A 261 -8.32 25.53 -20.82
CA ASN A 261 -9.67 25.39 -21.37
C ASN A 261 -9.66 25.48 -22.90
#